data_AF-A0A842YAC9-F1
#
_entry.id   AF-A0A842YAC9-F1
#
_cell.length_a   1.000
_cell.length_b   1.000
_cell.length_c   1.000
_cell.angle_alpha   90.00
_cell.angle_beta   90.00
_cell.angle_gamma   90.00
#
_symmetry.space_group_name_H-M   'P 1'
#
loop_
_entity.id
_entity.type
_entity.pdbx_description
1 polymer ?
#
loop_
_entity_poly.entity_id
_entity_poly.type
_entity_poly.pdbx_seq_one_letter_code
_entity_poly.pdbx_strand_id
1 'polypeptide(L)'
;MILLDAAIQRFEYSFEVFWKFTKEYLRVKEGIVCNSPKSCFKESFKVNLITEEETVLALEMTDDRNMTAHTYHEEVAEEIYGRIKGYYSLMDNVSKKLFELT
;
A
#
# COMPACT_ATOMS: atom_id res chain seq x y z
N MET A 1 -17.90 15.71 -2.11
CA MET A 1 -18.47 14.35 -1.94
C MET A 1 -18.10 13.39 -3.07
N ILE A 2 -18.78 13.35 -4.23
CA ILE A 2 -18.57 12.26 -5.25
C ILE A 2 -17.11 12.05 -5.67
N LEU A 3 -16.33 13.12 -5.90
CA LEU A 3 -14.93 12.99 -6.32
C LEU A 3 -14.03 12.42 -5.22
N LEU A 4 -14.29 12.80 -3.97
CA LEU A 4 -13.55 12.35 -2.79
C LEU A 4 -13.80 10.86 -2.55
N ASP A 5 -15.07 10.46 -2.53
CA ASP A 5 -15.48 9.08 -2.36
C ASP A 5 -14.92 8.19 -3.47
N ALA A 6 -14.97 8.67 -4.72
CA ALA A 6 -14.38 7.97 -5.85
C ALA A 6 -12.87 7.80 -5.68
N ALA A 7 -12.13 8.83 -5.24
CA ALA A 7 -10.69 8.73 -5.05
C ALA A 7 -10.32 7.76 -3.92
N ILE A 8 -11.05 7.79 -2.80
CA ILE A 8 -10.88 6.85 -1.69
C ILE A 8 -11.15 5.43 -2.15
N GLN A 9 -12.24 5.19 -2.88
CA GLN A 9 -12.53 3.86 -3.43
C GLN A 9 -11.41 3.37 -4.36
N ARG A 10 -10.84 4.27 -5.17
CA ARG A 10 -9.68 3.96 -6.03
C ARG A 10 -8.44 3.61 -5.24
N PHE A 11 -8.19 4.33 -4.16
CA PHE A 11 -7.11 4.02 -3.24
C PHE A 11 -7.28 2.63 -2.62
N GLU A 12 -8.47 2.30 -2.10
CA GLU A 12 -8.72 1.02 -1.43
C GLU A 12 -8.46 -0.20 -2.31
N TYR A 13 -9.03 -0.22 -3.53
CA TYR A 13 -8.83 -1.36 -4.42
C TYR A 13 -7.39 -1.41 -4.96
N SER A 14 -6.74 -0.25 -5.16
CA SER A 14 -5.36 -0.21 -5.64
C SER A 14 -4.40 -0.73 -4.58
N PHE A 15 -4.60 -0.32 -3.32
CA PHE A 15 -3.90 -0.88 -2.17
C PHE A 15 -4.07 -2.40 -2.11
N GLU A 16 -5.32 -2.89 -2.25
CA GLU A 16 -5.63 -4.31 -2.18
C GLU A 16 -4.89 -5.14 -3.23
N VAL A 17 -4.82 -4.65 -4.46
CA VAL A 17 -4.06 -5.29 -5.54
C VAL A 17 -2.56 -5.22 -5.25
N PHE A 18 -2.06 -4.06 -4.82
CA PHE A 18 -0.65 -3.82 -4.56
C PHE A 18 -0.08 -4.75 -3.49
N TRP A 19 -0.69 -4.82 -2.30
CA TRP A 19 -0.14 -5.67 -1.23
C TRP A 19 -0.24 -7.17 -1.56
N LYS A 20 -1.25 -7.59 -2.33
CA LYS A 20 -1.36 -8.97 -2.84
C LYS A 20 -0.29 -9.28 -3.86
N PHE A 21 0.05 -8.34 -4.73
CA PHE A 21 1.14 -8.50 -5.68
C PHE A 21 2.48 -8.62 -4.95
N THR A 22 2.76 -7.75 -3.97
CA THR A 22 3.96 -7.86 -3.12
C THR A 22 4.00 -9.19 -2.37
N LYS A 23 2.86 -9.64 -1.81
CA LYS A 23 2.76 -10.95 -1.15
C LYS A 23 3.14 -12.09 -2.08
N GLU A 24 2.63 -12.05 -3.31
CA GLU A 24 2.89 -13.09 -4.29
C GLU A 24 4.35 -13.08 -4.76
N TYR A 25 4.95 -11.91 -4.95
CA TYR A 25 6.37 -11.77 -5.21
C TYR A 25 7.22 -12.40 -4.09
N LEU A 26 6.96 -12.03 -2.83
CA LEU A 26 7.69 -12.57 -1.68
C LEU A 26 7.56 -14.10 -1.60
N ARG A 27 6.37 -14.64 -1.92
CA ARG A 27 6.12 -16.08 -1.94
C ARG A 27 6.92 -16.79 -3.03
N VAL A 28 6.91 -16.26 -4.25
CA VAL A 28 7.47 -16.92 -5.44
C VAL A 28 8.98 -16.74 -5.56
N LYS A 29 9.49 -15.54 -5.28
CA LYS A 29 10.90 -15.17 -5.49
C LYS A 29 11.76 -15.37 -4.24
N GLU A 30 11.21 -15.06 -3.08
CA GLU A 30 11.95 -15.11 -1.80
C GLU A 30 11.58 -16.33 -0.94
N GLY A 31 10.53 -17.07 -1.29
CA GLY A 31 10.01 -18.18 -0.48
C GLY A 31 9.40 -17.74 0.86
N ILE A 32 9.09 -16.46 1.02
CA ILE A 32 8.58 -15.87 2.26
C ILE A 32 7.05 -15.82 2.23
N VAL A 33 6.42 -16.35 3.28
CA VAL A 33 4.96 -16.30 3.43
C VAL A 33 4.56 -15.20 4.41
N CYS A 34 3.94 -14.14 3.89
CA CYS A 34 3.32 -13.08 4.68
C CYS A 34 1.80 -13.15 4.62
N ASN A 35 1.12 -12.85 5.72
CA ASN A 35 -0.34 -13.03 5.87
C ASN A 35 -1.12 -11.75 6.13
N SER A 36 -0.45 -10.60 6.16
CA SER A 36 -1.08 -9.28 6.28
C SER A 36 -0.27 -8.23 5.52
N PRO A 37 -0.87 -7.09 5.11
CA PRO A 37 -0.14 -6.04 4.40
C PRO A 37 1.08 -5.55 5.19
N LYS A 38 0.91 -5.26 6.49
CA LYS A 38 2.02 -4.85 7.37
C LYS A 38 3.13 -5.89 7.44
N SER A 39 2.80 -7.18 7.50
CA SER A 39 3.80 -8.25 7.47
C SER A 39 4.53 -8.25 6.12
N CYS A 40 3.82 -8.16 5.00
CA CYS A 40 4.43 -8.17 3.67
C CYS A 40 5.38 -6.97 3.47
N PHE A 41 5.01 -5.76 3.90
CA PHE A 41 5.90 -4.60 3.79
C PHE A 41 7.14 -4.71 4.69
N LYS A 42 7.00 -5.26 5.90
CA LYS A 42 8.17 -5.54 6.75
C LYS A 42 9.11 -6.58 6.16
N GLU A 43 8.58 -7.64 5.55
CA GLU A 43 9.42 -8.64 4.86
C GLU A 43 10.05 -8.05 3.60
N SER A 44 9.34 -7.18 2.87
CA SER A 44 9.87 -6.45 1.71
C SER A 44 11.11 -5.62 2.07
N PHE A 45 11.10 -4.98 3.24
CA PHE A 45 12.27 -4.27 3.75
C PHE A 45 13.45 -5.21 4.02
N LYS A 46 13.21 -6.36 4.67
CA LYS A 46 14.26 -7.34 5.00
C LYS A 46 14.96 -7.92 3.77
N VAL A 47 14.25 -8.04 2.65
CA VAL A 47 14.82 -8.50 1.37
C VAL A 47 15.35 -7.34 0.52
N ASN A 48 15.43 -6.12 1.07
CA ASN A 48 15.88 -4.91 0.40
C ASN A 48 15.08 -4.52 -0.86
N LEU A 49 13.81 -4.94 -0.95
CA LEU A 49 12.91 -4.55 -2.05
C LEU A 49 12.49 -3.08 -1.91
N ILE A 50 12.31 -2.62 -0.67
CA ILE A 50 11.91 -1.25 -0.34
C ILE A 50 12.86 -0.64 0.71
N THR A 51 13.00 0.68 0.72
CA THR A 51 13.82 1.39 1.71
C THR A 51 13.12 1.53 3.06
N GLU A 52 13.83 2.03 4.07
CA GLU A 52 13.24 2.33 5.38
C GLU A 52 12.13 3.38 5.26
N GLU A 53 12.34 4.44 4.48
CA GLU A 53 11.36 5.49 4.26
C GLU A 53 10.13 4.98 3.51
N GLU A 54 10.33 4.15 2.47
CA GLU A 54 9.25 3.48 1.75
C GLU A 54 8.46 2.52 2.68
N THR A 55 9.15 1.87 3.63
CA THR A 55 8.52 0.98 4.61
C THR A 55 7.64 1.75 5.58
N VAL A 56 8.13 2.86 6.13
CA VAL A 56 7.33 3.74 7.02
C VAL A 56 6.06 4.19 6.29
N LEU A 57 6.21 4.69 5.06
CA LEU A 57 5.08 5.15 4.26
C LEU A 57 4.10 4.02 3.91
N ALA A 58 4.59 2.80 3.66
CA ALA A 58 3.73 1.64 3.40
C ALA A 58 2.93 1.19 4.63
N LEU A 59 3.51 1.34 5.83
CA LEU A 59 2.83 1.05 7.09
C LEU A 59 1.75 2.10 7.38
N GLU A 60 2.05 3.39 7.18
CA GLU A 60 1.07 4.48 7.26
C GLU A 60 -0.08 4.28 6.27
N MET A 61 0.23 3.97 5.01
CA MET A 61 -0.75 3.67 3.97
C MET A 61 -1.69 2.52 4.38
N THR A 62 -1.15 1.51 5.08
CA THR A 62 -1.97 0.40 5.59
C THR A 62 -2.94 0.85 6.67
N ASP A 63 -2.50 1.74 7.55
CA ASP A 63 -3.35 2.28 8.61
C ASP A 63 -4.45 3.19 8.04
N ASP A 64 -4.10 4.06 7.10
CA ASP A 64 -5.06 4.92 6.42
C ASP A 64 -6.11 4.09 5.65
N ARG A 65 -5.70 3.02 4.94
CA ARG A 65 -6.66 2.10 4.30
C ARG A 65 -7.56 1.38 5.30
N ASN A 66 -7.09 1.06 6.51
CA ASN A 66 -7.98 0.49 7.52
C ASN A 66 -8.99 1.51 8.03
N MET A 67 -8.60 2.78 8.10
CA MET A 67 -9.48 3.87 8.49
C MET A 67 -10.58 4.12 7.47
N THR A 68 -10.31 4.00 6.16
CA THR A 68 -11.35 4.22 5.12
C THR A 68 -12.57 3.30 5.31
N ALA A 69 -12.37 2.05 5.74
CA ALA A 69 -13.44 1.09 6.01
C ALA A 69 -14.32 1.44 7.23
N HIS A 70 -13.83 2.32 8.11
CA HIS A 70 -14.50 2.77 9.33
C HIS A 70 -14.95 4.24 9.26
N THR A 71 -14.80 4.88 8.10
CA THR A 71 -14.98 6.33 7.96
C THR A 71 -16.44 6.70 7.70
N TYR A 72 -17.16 7.07 8.76
CA TYR A 72 -18.38 7.89 8.66
C TYR A 72 -18.07 9.41 8.75
N HIS A 73 -16.79 9.81 8.76
CA HIS A 73 -16.34 11.17 9.09
C HIS A 73 -15.60 11.81 7.90
N GLU A 74 -16.20 12.86 7.32
CA GLU A 74 -15.68 13.59 6.14
C GLU A 74 -14.25 14.12 6.36
N GLU A 75 -13.90 14.54 7.58
CA GLU A 75 -12.56 15.04 7.93
C GLU A 75 -11.45 14.00 7.68
N VAL A 76 -11.71 12.73 8.02
CA VAL A 76 -10.74 11.63 7.80
C VAL A 76 -10.58 11.33 6.32
N ALA A 77 -11.68 11.41 5.56
CA ALA A 77 -11.67 11.23 4.12
C ALA A 77 -10.80 12.30 3.43
N GLU A 78 -10.92 13.57 3.84
CA GLU A 78 -10.09 14.67 3.32
C GLU A 78 -8.60 14.50 3.67
N GLU A 79 -8.28 14.09 4.90
CA GLU A 79 -6.91 13.84 5.34
C GLU A 79 -6.24 12.74 4.49
N ILE A 80 -6.91 11.60 4.33
CA ILE A 80 -6.42 10.48 3.52
C ILE A 80 -6.27 10.92 2.06
N TYR A 81 -7.23 11.65 1.52
CA TYR A 81 -7.16 12.16 0.15
C TYR A 81 -5.92 13.04 -0.08
N GLY A 82 -5.53 13.86 0.91
CA GLY A 82 -4.30 14.64 0.87
C GLY A 82 -3.02 13.77 0.77
N ARG A 83 -3.05 12.54 1.27
CA ARG A 83 -1.92 11.60 1.28
C ARG A 83 -1.88 10.66 0.08
N ILE A 84 -2.99 10.46 -0.64
CA ILE A 84 -3.10 9.53 -1.79
C ILE A 84 -1.98 9.73 -2.81
N LYS A 85 -1.55 10.97 -3.08
CA LYS A 85 -0.46 11.23 -4.05
C LYS A 85 0.87 10.58 -3.62
N GLY A 86 1.18 10.60 -2.33
CA GLY A 86 2.36 9.93 -1.77
C GLY A 86 2.25 8.41 -1.91
N TYR A 87 1.08 7.87 -1.58
CA TYR A 87 0.78 6.43 -1.70
C TYR A 87 0.84 5.94 -3.14
N TYR A 88 0.32 6.72 -4.10
CA TYR A 88 0.46 6.42 -5.52
C TYR A 88 1.93 6.33 -5.93
N SER A 89 2.74 7.31 -5.53
CA SER A 89 4.16 7.35 -5.88
C SER A 89 4.92 6.15 -5.31
N LEU A 90 4.61 5.76 -4.07
CA LEU A 90 5.14 4.55 -3.44
C LEU A 90 4.74 3.29 -4.24
N MET A 91 3.44 3.11 -4.51
CA MET A 91 2.94 1.93 -5.23
C MET A 91 3.55 1.83 -6.63
N ASP A 92 3.66 2.94 -7.37
CA ASP A 92 4.25 2.98 -8.70
C ASP A 92 5.74 2.60 -8.68
N ASN A 93 6.52 3.20 -7.77
CA ASN A 93 7.95 2.91 -7.64
C ASN A 93 8.21 1.45 -7.28
N VAL A 94 7.50 0.91 -6.29
CA VAL A 94 7.67 -0.48 -5.85
C VAL A 94 7.17 -1.45 -6.91
N SER A 95 6.05 -1.16 -7.58
CA SER A 95 5.53 -2.02 -8.65
C SER A 95 6.50 -2.10 -9.83
N LYS A 96 7.15 -0.99 -10.22
CA LYS A 96 8.19 -0.99 -11.25
C LYS A 96 9.37 -1.89 -10.88
N LYS A 97 9.89 -1.77 -9.65
CA LYS A 97 10.95 -2.66 -9.13
C LYS A 97 10.52 -4.13 -9.20
N LEU A 98 9.29 -4.45 -8.80
CA LEU A 98 8.72 -5.79 -8.85
C LEU A 98 8.64 -6.35 -10.28
N PHE A 99 8.26 -5.52 -11.26
CA PHE A 99 8.22 -5.92 -12.68
C PHE A 99 9.61 -6.17 -13.26
N GLU A 100 10.62 -5.39 -12.87
CA GLU A 100 12.00 -5.61 -13.31
C GLU A 100 12.61 -6.91 -12.75
N LEU A 101 12.11 -7.37 -11.61
CA LEU A 101 12.57 -8.57 -10.90
C LEU A 101 11.74 -9.84 -11.21
N THR A 102 10.66 -9.70 -12.00
CA THR A 102 9.79 -10.82 -12.41
C THR A 102 10.37 -11.54 -13.62
#